data_AF-A0A645G968-F1
#
_entry.id   AF-A0A645G968-F1
#
_cell.length_a   1.000
_cell.length_b   1.000
_cell.length_c   1.000
_cell.angle_alpha   90.00
_cell.angle_beta   90.00
_cell.angle_gamma   90.00
#
_symmetry.space_group_name_H-M   'P 1'
#
loop_
_entity.id
_entity.type
_entity.pdbx_description
1 polymer ?
#
loop_
_entity_poly.entity_id
_entity_poly.type
_entity_poly.pdbx_seq_one_letter_code
_entity_poly.pdbx_strand_id
1 'polypeptide(L)'
;MKATNFDAFFNELYINNYNRLMQYAYRYTGDAKAAEDIVQEVFLIALYKKAELHAHPNSKGWLYNATKICIKRYYAKNNHLKVEFSEEFSCSVELDTDKVNKLLPYPLSEENREILILYFRENLPYDEICRRLGISYAACRQRVSRALAECRELLK
;
A
#
# COMPACT_ATOMS: atom_id res chain seq x y z
N MET A 1 -3.92 -28.24 -17.05
CA MET A 1 -3.59 -27.88 -15.64
C MET A 1 -4.66 -26.90 -15.15
N LYS A 2 -5.45 -27.25 -14.14
CA LYS A 2 -6.43 -26.31 -13.57
C LYS A 2 -5.64 -25.27 -12.77
N ALA A 3 -5.70 -24.00 -13.17
CA ALA A 3 -5.14 -22.91 -12.38
C ALA A 3 -5.73 -22.99 -10.97
N THR A 4 -4.87 -23.07 -9.98
CA THR A 4 -5.28 -23.05 -8.57
C THR A 4 -5.89 -21.69 -8.27
N ASN A 5 -6.85 -21.59 -7.34
CA ASN A 5 -7.47 -20.31 -6.94
C ASN A 5 -6.41 -19.23 -6.61
N PHE A 6 -5.30 -19.68 -6.02
CA PHE A 6 -4.16 -18.83 -5.73
C PHE A 6 -3.48 -18.24 -6.97
N ASP A 7 -3.40 -18.97 -8.10
CA ASP A 7 -2.71 -18.50 -9.30
C ASP A 7 -3.45 -17.32 -9.95
N ALA A 8 -4.80 -17.39 -9.97
CA ALA A 8 -5.62 -16.29 -10.44
C ALA A 8 -5.50 -15.06 -9.53
N PHE A 9 -5.60 -15.26 -8.21
CA PHE A 9 -5.37 -14.21 -7.21
C PHE A 9 -3.99 -13.56 -7.36
N PHE A 10 -2.94 -14.37 -7.50
CA PHE A 10 -1.57 -13.89 -7.62
C PHE A 10 -1.36 -13.12 -8.92
N ASN A 11 -1.86 -13.61 -10.05
CA ASN A 11 -1.76 -12.92 -11.34
C ASN A 11 -2.44 -11.56 -11.31
N GLU A 12 -3.64 -11.47 -10.73
CA GLU A 12 -4.35 -10.20 -10.57
C GLU A 12 -3.55 -9.26 -9.65
N LEU A 13 -3.02 -9.78 -8.55
CA LEU A 13 -2.21 -9.00 -7.62
C LEU A 13 -0.92 -8.50 -8.30
N TYR A 14 -0.27 -9.31 -9.13
CA TYR A 14 0.92 -8.93 -9.89
C TYR A 14 0.61 -7.80 -10.88
N ILE A 15 -0.35 -8.02 -11.79
CA ILE A 15 -0.70 -7.06 -12.85
C ILE A 15 -1.10 -5.70 -12.25
N ASN A 16 -1.86 -5.70 -11.16
CA ASN A 16 -2.38 -4.49 -10.55
C ASN A 16 -1.34 -3.71 -9.72
N ASN A 17 -0.24 -4.33 -9.30
CA ASN A 17 0.71 -3.71 -8.38
C ASN A 17 2.14 -3.58 -8.93
N TYR A 18 2.53 -4.34 -9.96
CA TYR A 18 3.89 -4.32 -10.50
C TYR A 18 4.40 -2.90 -10.80
N ASN A 19 3.67 -2.14 -11.62
CA ASN A 19 4.07 -0.78 -11.99
C ASN A 19 4.17 0.17 -10.77
N ARG A 20 3.30 -0.01 -9.77
CA ARG A 20 3.30 0.81 -8.56
C ARG A 20 4.49 0.51 -7.67
N LEU A 21 4.83 -0.77 -7.51
CA LEU A 21 6.00 -1.20 -6.75
C LEU A 21 7.30 -0.83 -7.46
N MET A 22 7.33 -0.90 -8.80
CA MET A 22 8.47 -0.45 -9.61
C MET A 22 8.77 1.03 -9.38
N GLN A 23 7.74 1.89 -9.50
CA GLN A 23 7.90 3.32 -9.22
C GLN A 23 8.30 3.58 -7.77
N TYR A 24 7.73 2.83 -6.83
CA TYR A 24 8.07 2.96 -5.42
C TYR A 24 9.54 2.60 -5.17
N ALA A 25 10.02 1.45 -5.64
CA ALA A 25 11.41 1.03 -5.48
C ALA A 25 12.38 1.98 -6.19
N TYR A 26 12.06 2.42 -7.41
CA TYR A 26 12.89 3.35 -8.20
C TYR A 26 13.12 4.68 -7.49
N ARG A 27 12.13 5.20 -6.75
CA ARG A 27 12.30 6.45 -6.00
C ARG A 27 13.36 6.35 -4.91
N TYR A 28 13.57 5.17 -4.35
CA TYR A 28 14.66 4.96 -3.40
C TYR A 28 15.95 4.70 -4.17
N THR A 29 15.98 3.68 -5.03
CA THR A 29 17.22 3.22 -5.66
C THR A 29 17.83 4.22 -6.65
N GLY A 30 17.02 5.04 -7.33
CA GLY A 30 17.44 5.89 -8.45
C GLY A 30 17.88 5.10 -9.69
N ASP A 31 17.75 3.77 -9.66
CA ASP A 31 18.20 2.85 -10.70
C ASP A 31 17.05 1.90 -11.05
N ALA A 32 16.68 1.89 -12.34
CA ALA A 32 15.60 1.08 -12.88
C ALA A 32 15.89 -0.42 -12.78
N LYS A 33 17.16 -0.85 -12.96
CA LYS A 33 17.54 -2.26 -12.83
C LYS A 33 17.44 -2.71 -11.38
N ALA A 34 17.99 -1.93 -10.46
CA ALA A 34 17.87 -2.21 -9.03
C ALA A 34 16.41 -2.24 -8.56
N ALA A 35 15.56 -1.34 -9.08
CA ALA A 35 14.13 -1.33 -8.78
C ALA A 35 13.42 -2.59 -9.29
N GLU A 36 13.76 -3.03 -10.52
CA GLU A 36 13.23 -4.26 -11.10
C GLU A 36 13.62 -5.49 -10.29
N ASP A 37 14.89 -5.62 -9.92
CA ASP A 37 15.39 -6.73 -9.09
C ASP A 37 14.65 -6.79 -7.74
N ILE A 38 14.42 -5.63 -7.11
CA ILE A 38 13.68 -5.53 -5.85
C ILE A 38 12.24 -6.01 -6.02
N VAL A 39 11.53 -5.56 -7.06
CA VAL A 39 10.12 -5.92 -7.28
C VAL A 39 10.00 -7.40 -7.63
N GLN A 40 10.92 -7.94 -8.43
CA GLN A 40 11.00 -9.37 -8.71
C GLN A 40 11.20 -10.16 -7.41
N GLU A 41 12.12 -9.74 -6.52
CA GLU A 41 12.33 -10.37 -5.22
C GLU A 41 11.06 -10.33 -4.36
N VAL A 42 10.33 -9.22 -4.35
CA VAL A 42 9.06 -9.09 -3.61
C VAL A 42 8.02 -10.11 -4.08
N PHE A 43 7.86 -10.28 -5.40
CA PHE A 43 6.91 -11.25 -5.93
C PHE A 43 7.38 -12.70 -5.74
N LEU A 44 8.68 -12.96 -5.72
CA LEU A 44 9.22 -14.26 -5.30
C LEU A 44 8.92 -14.56 -3.83
N ILE A 45 9.08 -13.57 -2.94
CA ILE A 45 8.72 -13.68 -1.53
C ILE A 45 7.21 -13.92 -1.37
N ALA A 46 6.38 -13.25 -2.17
CA ALA A 46 4.93 -13.45 -2.22
C ALA A 46 4.54 -14.89 -2.59
N LEU A 47 5.21 -15.49 -3.58
CA LEU A 47 5.01 -16.90 -3.96
C LEU A 47 5.48 -17.85 -2.86
N TYR A 48 6.65 -17.59 -2.28
CA TYR A 48 7.19 -18.41 -1.20
C TYR A 48 6.28 -18.39 0.04
N LYS A 49 5.74 -17.21 0.37
CA LYS A 49 4.81 -16.97 1.49
C LYS A 49 3.34 -16.98 1.06
N LYS A 50 2.98 -17.78 0.05
CA LYS A 50 1.62 -17.81 -0.53
C LYS A 50 0.49 -17.91 0.49
N ALA A 51 0.64 -18.74 1.52
CA ALA A 51 -0.38 -18.94 2.55
C ALA A 51 -0.56 -17.70 3.43
N GLU A 52 0.55 -17.06 3.81
CA GLU A 52 0.55 -15.81 4.60
C GLU A 52 -0.10 -14.68 3.79
N LEU A 53 0.30 -14.51 2.54
CA LEU A 53 -0.22 -13.48 1.65
C LEU A 53 -1.72 -13.65 1.37
N HIS A 54 -2.15 -14.87 1.06
CA HIS A 54 -3.55 -15.16 0.74
C HIS A 54 -4.47 -15.00 1.97
N ALA A 55 -3.95 -15.25 3.17
CA ALA A 55 -4.70 -15.03 4.42
C ALA A 55 -4.63 -13.57 4.92
N HIS A 56 -3.73 -12.74 4.36
CA HIS A 56 -3.51 -11.39 4.86
C HIS A 56 -4.70 -10.47 4.52
N PRO A 57 -5.26 -9.72 5.50
CA PRO A 57 -6.43 -8.87 5.27
C PRO A 57 -6.17 -7.71 4.29
N ASN A 58 -4.90 -7.32 4.13
CA ASN A 58 -4.47 -6.34 3.12
C ASN A 58 -3.26 -6.88 2.34
N SER A 59 -3.51 -7.65 1.27
CA SER A 59 -2.45 -8.22 0.43
C SER A 59 -1.61 -7.17 -0.29
N LYS A 60 -2.20 -6.01 -0.65
CA LYS A 60 -1.48 -4.88 -1.24
C LYS A 60 -0.50 -4.26 -0.25
N GLY A 61 -0.95 -3.93 0.97
CA GLY A 61 -0.11 -3.42 2.04
C GLY A 61 1.03 -4.39 2.41
N TRP A 62 0.76 -5.69 2.36
CA TRP A 62 1.79 -6.70 2.54
C TRP A 62 2.90 -6.60 1.49
N LEU A 63 2.56 -6.42 0.21
CA LEU A 63 3.56 -6.23 -0.86
C LEU A 63 4.41 -4.97 -0.67
N TYR A 64 3.81 -3.85 -0.24
CA TYR A 64 4.56 -2.64 0.06
C TYR A 64 5.53 -2.81 1.24
N ASN A 65 5.09 -3.52 2.29
CA ASN A 65 5.96 -3.86 3.42
C ASN A 65 7.13 -4.75 2.99
N ALA A 66 6.87 -5.77 2.17
CA ALA A 66 7.91 -6.61 1.58
C ALA A 66 8.89 -5.76 0.74
N THR A 67 8.38 -4.82 -0.07
CA THR A 67 9.20 -3.91 -0.87
C THR A 67 10.10 -3.04 -0.01
N LYS A 68 9.57 -2.46 1.08
CA LYS A 68 10.35 -1.67 2.05
C LYS A 68 11.48 -2.49 2.68
N ILE A 69 11.22 -3.76 2.99
CA ILE A 69 12.24 -4.68 3.51
C ILE A 69 13.31 -4.97 2.45
N CYS A 70 12.93 -5.24 1.20
CA CYS A 70 13.88 -5.49 0.11
C CYS A 70 14.75 -4.26 -0.18
N ILE A 71 14.17 -3.05 -0.20
CA ILE A 71 14.92 -1.80 -0.33
C ILE A 71 15.94 -1.65 0.81
N LYS A 72 15.53 -1.89 2.07
CA LYS A 72 16.45 -1.85 3.22
C LYS A 72 17.62 -2.84 3.05
N ARG A 73 17.34 -4.05 2.58
CA ARG A 73 18.38 -5.07 2.30
C ARG A 73 19.31 -4.65 1.17
N TYR A 74 18.78 -4.08 0.09
CA TYR A 74 19.56 -3.54 -1.00
C TYR A 74 20.60 -2.53 -0.49
N TYR A 75 20.20 -1.56 0.34
CA TYR A 75 21.14 -0.60 0.92
C TYR A 75 22.11 -1.22 1.93
N ALA A 76 21.64 -2.16 2.76
CA ALA A 76 22.51 -2.87 3.70
C ALA A 76 23.59 -3.69 2.97
N LYS A 77 23.26 -4.26 1.81
CA LYS A 77 24.20 -5.01 0.96
C LYS A 77 25.19 -4.09 0.24
N ASN A 78 24.80 -2.86 -0.06
CA ASN A 78 25.60 -1.91 -0.84
C ASN A 78 26.45 -0.92 0.01
N ASN A 79 26.24 -0.78 1.34
CA ASN A 79 27.00 0.02 2.36
C ASN A 79 27.24 1.52 2.03
N HIS A 80 26.99 2.58 2.80
CA HIS A 80 26.62 2.89 4.19
C HIS A 80 25.61 4.07 4.22
N LEU A 81 24.57 4.06 3.39
CA LEU A 81 23.53 5.09 3.52
C LEU A 81 22.52 4.59 4.54
N LYS A 82 22.55 5.17 5.75
CA LYS A 82 21.36 5.23 6.60
C LYS A 82 20.32 5.98 5.78
N VAL A 83 19.53 5.25 5.00
CA VAL A 83 18.29 5.79 4.46
C VAL A 83 17.39 5.96 5.67
N GLU A 84 17.41 7.17 6.23
CA GLU A 84 16.29 7.64 7.00
C GLU A 84 15.10 7.58 6.07
N PHE A 85 14.29 6.52 6.22
CA PHE A 85 12.93 6.54 5.73
C PHE A 85 12.24 7.64 6.52
N SER A 86 12.40 8.90 6.09
CA SER A 86 11.59 9.96 6.66
C SER A 86 10.15 9.60 6.35
N GLU A 87 9.31 9.58 7.39
CA GLU A 87 7.86 9.47 7.23
C GLU A 87 7.28 10.70 6.48
N GLU A 88 8.15 11.65 6.12
CA GLU A 88 7.86 12.93 5.47
C GLU A 88 7.95 12.89 3.95
N PHE A 89 8.37 11.79 3.31
CA PHE A 89 8.25 11.65 1.85
C PHE A 89 6.81 11.33 1.44
N SER A 90 5.96 12.35 1.58
CA SER A 90 4.67 12.48 0.92
C SER A 90 4.90 12.37 -0.59
N CYS A 91 4.15 11.45 -1.20
CA CYS A 91 4.11 11.17 -2.62
C CYS A 91 3.82 12.45 -3.43
N SER A 92 4.83 13.07 -4.04
CA SER A 92 4.66 14.01 -5.15
C SER A 92 4.93 13.28 -6.46
N VAL A 93 4.01 12.41 -6.85
CA VAL A 93 3.75 12.19 -8.28
C VAL A 93 2.36 12.73 -8.51
N GLU A 94 2.25 13.59 -9.52
CA GLU A 94 0.99 14.06 -10.09
C GLU A 94 0.22 12.86 -10.68
N LEU A 95 -0.24 11.97 -9.81
CA LEU A 95 -1.33 11.07 -10.08
C LEU A 95 -2.57 11.86 -9.72
N ASP A 96 -3.08 12.62 -10.69
CA ASP A 96 -4.47 13.07 -10.77
C ASP A 96 -5.07 13.25 -9.37
N THR A 97 -4.49 14.18 -8.61
CA THR A 97 -4.64 14.36 -7.14
C THR A 97 -6.10 14.51 -6.74
N ASP A 98 -6.90 14.86 -7.73
CA ASP A 98 -8.32 15.03 -7.70
C ASP A 98 -9.14 13.76 -7.85
N LYS A 99 -8.68 12.65 -8.44
CA LYS A 99 -9.57 11.51 -8.74
C LYS A 99 -10.20 10.89 -7.50
N VAL A 100 -9.42 10.61 -6.45
CA VAL A 100 -9.99 10.07 -5.20
C VAL A 100 -10.86 11.11 -4.49
N ASN A 101 -10.46 12.39 -4.48
CA ASN A 101 -11.25 13.47 -3.89
C ASN A 101 -12.56 13.75 -4.65
N LYS A 102 -12.54 13.67 -5.98
CA LYS A 102 -13.69 13.83 -6.89
C LYS A 102 -14.63 12.61 -6.88
N LEU A 103 -14.12 11.42 -6.57
CA LEU A 103 -14.92 10.19 -6.45
C LEU A 103 -15.57 10.03 -5.06
N LEU A 104 -15.05 10.72 -4.03
CA LEU A 104 -15.64 10.71 -2.70
C LEU A 104 -16.80 11.71 -2.63
N PRO A 105 -18.02 11.26 -2.27
CA PRO A 105 -19.20 12.10 -2.27
C PRO A 105 -19.01 13.32 -1.35
N TYR A 106 -19.39 14.50 -1.84
CA TYR A 106 -19.26 15.78 -1.14
C TYR A 106 -19.87 15.84 0.27
N PRO A 107 -21.00 15.16 0.58
CA PRO A 107 -21.58 15.18 1.93
C PRO A 107 -20.83 14.34 2.97
N LEU A 108 -19.74 13.64 2.60
CA LEU A 108 -18.94 12.87 3.55
C LEU A 108 -18.21 13.81 4.52
N SER A 109 -18.34 13.56 5.83
CA SER A 109 -17.63 14.34 6.84
C SER A 109 -16.11 14.34 6.62
N GLU A 110 -15.45 15.47 6.90
CA GLU A 110 -14.00 15.65 6.69
C GLU A 110 -13.16 14.60 7.43
N GLU A 111 -13.56 14.20 8.65
CA GLU A 111 -12.88 13.14 9.41
C GLU A 111 -12.96 11.76 8.72
N ASN A 112 -14.11 11.45 8.10
CA ASN A 112 -14.31 10.19 7.38
C ASN A 112 -13.63 10.23 6.01
N ARG A 113 -13.57 11.39 5.38
CA ARG A 113 -12.80 11.60 4.15
C ARG A 113 -11.31 11.41 4.40
N GLU A 114 -10.78 12.02 5.46
CA GLU A 114 -9.37 11.92 5.84
C GLU A 114 -8.95 10.48 6.09
N ILE A 115 -9.70 9.72 6.90
CA ILE A 115 -9.33 8.33 7.20
C ILE A 115 -9.38 7.43 5.96
N LEU A 116 -10.29 7.68 5.02
CA LEU A 116 -10.35 6.95 3.75
C LEU A 116 -9.22 7.34 2.81
N ILE A 117 -8.77 8.59 2.82
CA ILE A 117 -7.59 9.01 2.08
C ILE A 117 -6.36 8.30 2.66
N LEU A 118 -6.14 8.34 3.97
CA LEU A 118 -5.04 7.63 4.63
C LEU A 118 -5.06 6.12 4.34
N TYR A 119 -6.26 5.52 4.31
CA TYR A 119 -6.43 4.09 4.05
C TYR A 119 -6.28 3.70 2.57
N PHE A 120 -6.90 4.42 1.64
CA PHE A 120 -6.91 4.05 0.22
C PHE A 120 -5.81 4.70 -0.61
N ARG A 121 -5.45 5.96 -0.32
CA ARG A 121 -4.41 6.70 -1.04
C ARG A 121 -3.03 6.36 -0.48
N GLU A 122 -2.89 6.37 0.83
CA GLU A 122 -1.59 6.17 1.48
C GLU A 122 -1.34 4.69 1.83
N ASN A 123 -2.37 3.84 1.71
CA ASN A 123 -2.31 2.39 1.99
C ASN A 123 -1.73 2.08 3.37
N LEU A 124 -2.00 2.95 4.35
CA LEU A 124 -1.45 2.82 5.68
C LEU A 124 -2.10 1.64 6.42
N PRO A 125 -1.32 0.80 7.12
CA PRO A 125 -1.89 -0.16 8.05
C PRO A 125 -2.60 0.57 9.18
N TYR A 126 -3.63 -0.07 9.76
CA TYR A 126 -4.43 0.52 10.84
C TYR A 126 -3.57 1.08 11.98
N ASP A 127 -2.44 0.45 12.30
CA ASP A 127 -1.52 0.91 13.35
C ASP A 127 -0.88 2.28 13.03
N GLU A 128 -0.54 2.55 11.77
CA GLU A 128 0.01 3.85 11.34
C GLU A 128 -1.10 4.91 11.25
N ILE A 129 -2.31 4.52 10.81
CA ILE A 129 -3.48 5.42 10.83
C ILE A 129 -3.80 5.85 12.27
N CYS A 130 -3.72 4.92 13.23
CA CYS A 130 -3.93 5.21 14.65
C CYS A 130 -2.94 6.23 15.19
N ARG A 131 -1.65 6.06 14.87
CA ARG A 131 -0.60 7.00 15.27
C ARG A 131 -0.81 8.37 14.65
N ARG A 132 -1.19 8.41 13.37
CA ARG A 132 -1.36 9.65 12.60
C ARG A 132 -2.58 10.46 13.04
N LEU A 133 -3.68 9.79 13.36
CA LEU A 133 -4.92 10.42 13.84
C LEU A 133 -5.00 10.53 15.37
N GLY A 134 -4.00 10.02 16.11
CA GLY A 134 -4.01 10.02 17.58
C GLY A 134 -5.15 9.20 18.19
N ILE A 135 -5.63 8.17 17.49
CA ILE A 135 -6.79 7.35 17.91
C ILE A 135 -6.40 5.93 18.27
N SER A 136 -7.25 5.28 19.08
CA SER A 136 -7.07 3.86 19.39
C SER A 136 -7.35 2.97 18.18
N TYR A 137 -6.73 1.78 18.17
CA TYR A 137 -6.93 0.78 17.12
C TYR A 137 -8.42 0.40 16.91
N ALA A 138 -9.15 0.26 18.00
CA ALA A 138 -10.59 0.02 17.96
C ALA A 138 -11.34 1.19 17.31
N ALA A 139 -11.00 2.44 17.66
CA ALA A 139 -11.60 3.64 17.09
C ALA A 139 -11.26 3.81 15.61
N CYS A 140 -10.04 3.49 15.20
CA CYS A 140 -9.63 3.53 13.79
C CYS A 140 -10.42 2.53 12.94
N ARG A 141 -10.58 1.29 13.40
CA ARG A 141 -11.40 0.29 12.69
C ARG A 141 -12.86 0.73 12.59
N GLN A 142 -13.41 1.28 13.68
CA GLN A 142 -14.79 1.75 13.72
C GLN A 142 -15.01 2.94 12.78
N ARG A 143 -14.08 3.91 12.73
CA ARG A 143 -14.12 5.06 11.83
C ARG A 143 -14.02 4.64 10.36
N VAL A 144 -13.07 3.78 10.00
CA VAL A 144 -12.97 3.26 8.61
C VAL A 144 -14.26 2.56 8.19
N SER A 145 -14.81 1.69 9.06
CA SER A 145 -16.06 0.99 8.75
C SER A 145 -17.26 1.93 8.59
N ARG A 146 -17.35 2.98 9.42
CA ARG A 146 -18.43 3.99 9.33
C ARG A 146 -18.27 4.85 8.08
N ALA A 147 -17.06 5.32 7.79
CA ALA A 147 -16.74 6.10 6.60
C ALA A 147 -17.07 5.33 5.30
N LEU A 148 -16.78 4.02 5.27
CA LEU A 148 -17.15 3.15 4.14
C LEU A 148 -18.67 2.95 4.00
N ALA A 149 -19.38 2.81 5.11
CA ALA A 149 -20.84 2.67 5.10
C ALA A 149 -21.51 3.95 4.60
N GLU A 150 -21.04 5.10 5.05
CA GLU A 150 -21.51 6.42 4.62
C GLU A 150 -21.23 6.66 3.12
N CYS A 151 -20.01 6.36 2.65
CA CYS A 151 -19.71 6.39 1.22
C CYS A 151 -20.62 5.48 0.39
N ARG A 152 -20.98 4.30 0.91
CA ARG A 152 -21.85 3.35 0.20
C ARG A 152 -23.30 3.84 0.10
N GLU A 153 -23.83 4.47 1.14
CA GLU A 153 -25.18 5.07 1.09
C GLU A 153 -25.24 6.29 0.16
N LEU A 154 -24.16 7.07 0.10
CA LEU A 154 -24.07 8.27 -0.74
C LEU A 154 -23.78 7.99 -2.23
N LEU A 155 -23.33 6.78 -2.57
CA LEU A 155 -23.06 6.33 -3.95
C LEU A 155 -24.15 5.41 -4.52
N LYS A 156 -25.26 5.22 -3.80
CA LYS A 156 -26.50 4.64 -4.35
C LYS A 156 -27.24 5.69 -5.18
#